data_AF-A0A970YH10-F1
#
_entry.id   AF-A0A970YH10-F1
#
_cell.length_a   1.000
_cell.length_b   1.000
_cell.length_c   1.000
_cell.angle_alpha   90.00
_cell.angle_beta   90.00
_cell.angle_gamma   90.00
#
_symmetry.space_group_name_H-M   'P 1'
#
loop_
_entity.id
_entity.type
_entity.pdbx_description
1 polymer ?
#
loop_
_entity_poly.entity_id
_entity_poly.type
_entity_poly.pdbx_seq_one_letter_code
_entity_poly.pdbx_strand_id
1 'polypeptide(L)' 'AVAGIQSGQRIEAELSTGSIRNLDTGAEFQAQPYPAFMMEIIQAGGLVEKTRQDLGLSKAG' A
#
# COMPACT_ATOMS: atom_id res chain seq x y z
N ALA A 1 8.22 -14.69 -13.83
CA ALA A 1 8.54 -14.30 -12.45
C ALA A 1 9.00 -12.86 -12.47
N VAL A 2 8.50 -12.00 -11.58
CA VAL A 2 9.24 -10.78 -11.23
C VAL A 2 10.54 -11.30 -10.61
N ALA A 3 11.70 -10.85 -11.11
CA ALA A 3 12.98 -11.42 -10.73
C ALA A 3 13.17 -11.34 -9.20
N GLY A 4 13.07 -12.48 -8.50
CA GLY A 4 13.35 -12.59 -7.05
C GLY A 4 12.16 -12.82 -6.11
N ILE A 5 10.92 -12.92 -6.59
CA ILE A 5 9.75 -13.31 -5.77
C ILE A 5 9.00 -14.47 -6.44
N GLN A 6 8.70 -15.51 -5.65
CA GLN A 6 7.95 -16.69 -6.07
C GLN A 6 6.61 -16.79 -5.35
N SER A 7 5.65 -17.49 -5.98
CA SER A 7 4.35 -17.74 -5.35
C SER A 7 4.51 -18.54 -4.05
N GLY A 8 3.76 -18.17 -3.03
CA GLY A 8 3.82 -18.79 -1.71
C GLY A 8 4.91 -18.23 -0.79
N GLN A 9 5.80 -17.35 -1.28
CA GLN A 9 6.77 -16.67 -0.43
C GLN A 9 6.15 -15.52 0.34
N ARG A 10 6.65 -15.29 1.54
CA ARG A 10 6.26 -14.16 2.39
C ARG A 10 7.07 -12.93 2.03
N ILE A 11 6.36 -11.84 1.85
CA ILE A 11 6.96 -10.53 1.59
C ILE A 11 6.44 -9.49 2.57
N GLU A 12 7.29 -8.53 2.90
CA GLU A 12 6.96 -7.30 3.61
C GLU A 12 7.10 -6.14 2.62
N ALA A 13 6.14 -5.21 2.61
CA ALA A 13 6.19 -4.05 1.72
C ALA A 13 5.86 -2.79 2.51
N GLU A 14 6.79 -1.84 2.54
CA GLU A 14 6.61 -0.52 3.12
C GLU A 14 6.21 0.46 2.02
N LEU A 15 4.91 0.76 1.93
CA LEU A 15 4.34 1.57 0.85
C LEU A 15 4.82 3.03 0.88
N SER A 16 5.13 3.56 2.07
CA SER A 16 5.57 4.94 2.24
C SER A 16 6.98 5.20 1.74
N THR A 17 7.85 4.18 1.78
CA THR A 17 9.24 4.27 1.29
C THR A 17 9.45 3.53 -0.01
N GLY A 18 8.51 2.66 -0.42
CA GLY A 18 8.63 1.77 -1.57
C GLY A 18 9.54 0.56 -1.31
N SER A 19 9.98 0.30 -0.07
CA SER A 19 10.84 -0.84 0.26
C SER A 19 10.05 -2.15 0.24
N ILE A 20 10.62 -3.19 -0.36
CA ILE A 20 10.02 -4.53 -0.43
C ILE A 20 11.03 -5.59 0.06
N ARG A 21 10.69 -6.19 1.19
CA ARG A 21 11.26 -7.35 1.89
C ARG A 21 10.84 -8.71 1.35
N ASN A 22 11.68 -9.54 0.73
CA ASN A 22 11.39 -10.99 0.71
C ASN A 22 11.88 -11.63 2.02
N LEU A 23 10.96 -12.10 2.85
CA LEU A 23 11.27 -12.62 4.19
C LEU A 23 11.85 -14.03 4.17
N ASP A 24 11.63 -14.78 3.09
CA ASP A 24 12.11 -16.16 2.97
C ASP A 24 13.51 -16.24 2.34
N THR A 25 13.85 -15.30 1.45
CA THR A 25 15.16 -15.26 0.77
C THR A 25 16.09 -14.17 1.28
N GLY A 26 15.55 -13.16 1.99
CA GLY A 26 16.28 -11.97 2.40
C GLY A 26 16.53 -10.97 1.26
N ALA A 27 16.01 -11.22 0.06
CA ALA A 27 16.15 -10.28 -1.06
C ALA A 27 15.38 -8.97 -0.78
N GLU A 28 15.97 -7.84 -1.16
CA GLU A 28 15.39 -6.50 -1.00
C GLU A 28 15.19 -5.85 -2.37
N PHE A 29 14.07 -5.14 -2.51
CA PHE A 29 13.70 -4.43 -3.73
C PHE A 29 13.20 -3.02 -3.40
N GLN A 30 13.35 -2.11 -4.36
CA GLN A 30 12.92 -0.73 -4.24
C GLN A 30 11.91 -0.40 -5.34
N ALA A 31 10.69 -0.06 -4.94
CA ALA A 31 9.65 0.48 -5.79
C ALA A 31 9.54 2.01 -5.61
N GLN A 32 8.73 2.65 -6.44
CA GLN A 32 8.36 4.04 -6.21
C GLN A 32 7.47 4.14 -4.95
N PRO A 33 7.80 5.04 -4.01
CA PRO A 33 6.93 5.35 -2.88
C PRO A 33 5.55 5.80 -3.32
N TYR A 34 4.53 5.43 -2.56
CA TYR A 34 3.19 5.97 -2.76
C TYR A 34 3.14 7.42 -2.25
N PRO A 35 2.66 8.37 -3.06
CA PRO A 35 2.38 9.73 -2.59
C PRO A 35 1.37 9.73 -1.44
N ALA A 36 1.47 10.73 -0.56
CA ALA A 36 0.62 10.85 0.63
C ALA A 36 -0.89 10.77 0.32
N PHE A 37 -1.36 11.42 -0.74
CA PHE A 37 -2.77 11.39 -1.12
C PHE A 37 -3.28 9.98 -1.48
N MET A 38 -2.41 9.10 -2.02
CA MET A 38 -2.79 7.72 -2.28
C MET A 38 -2.90 6.93 -0.98
N MET A 39 -2.03 7.20 -0.01
CA MET A 39 -2.13 6.58 1.33
C MET A 39 -3.43 6.98 2.03
N GLU A 40 -3.85 8.25 1.92
CA GLU A 40 -5.13 8.71 2.44
C GLU A 40 -6.32 7.96 1.82
N ILE A 41 -6.29 7.74 0.50
CA ILE A 41 -7.33 6.97 -0.21
C ILE A 41 -7.38 5.51 0.29
N ILE A 42 -6.21 4.88 0.46
CA ILE A 42 -6.12 3.50 0.95
C ILE A 42 -6.64 3.41 2.39
N GLN A 43 -6.23 4.33 3.26
CA GLN A 43 -6.66 4.38 4.67
C GLN A 43 -8.15 4.67 4.82
N ALA A 44 -8.72 5.48 3.92
CA ALA A 44 -10.16 5.75 3.90
C ALA A 44 -11.00 4.53 3.44
N GLY A 45 -10.39 3.44 2.99
CA GLY A 45 -11.10 2.27 2.47
C GLY A 45 -11.46 2.37 0.99
N GLY A 46 -10.79 3.27 0.25
CA GLY A 46 -10.96 3.45 -1.18
C GLY A 46 -11.41 4.85 -1.58
N LEU A 47 -11.38 5.11 -2.89
CA LEU A 47 -11.61 6.45 -3.46
C LEU A 47 -13.01 7.00 -3.14
N VAL A 48 -14.03 6.14 -3.18
CA VAL A 48 -15.42 6.52 -2.88
C VAL A 48 -15.55 7.00 -1.44
N GLU A 49 -14.96 6.28 -0.49
CA GLU A 49 -15.02 6.66 0.92
C GLU A 49 -14.18 7.91 1.23
N LYS A 50 -13.01 8.07 0.61
CA LYS A 50 -12.24 9.32 0.70
C LYS A 50 -13.06 10.51 0.19
N THR A 51 -13.72 10.35 -0.95
CA THR A 51 -14.57 11.41 -1.53
C THR A 51 -15.76 11.71 -0.62
N ARG A 52 -16.37 10.69 -0.01
CA ARG A 52 -17.46 10.86 0.97
C ARG A 52 -16.98 11.65 2.20
N GLN A 53 -15.80 11.35 2.72
CA GLN A 53 -15.19 12.08 3.85
C GLN A 53 -14.91 13.55 3.48
N ASP A 54 -14.33 13.79 2.31
CA ASP A 54 -14.00 15.14 1.83
C ASP A 54 -15.25 16.02 1.64
N LEU A 55 -16.37 15.41 1.25
CA LEU A 55 -17.67 16.08 1.13
C LEU A 55 -18.45 16.15 2.46
N GLY A 56 -17.90 15.64 3.57
CA GLY A 56 -18.57 15.62 4.87
C GLY A 56 -19.79 14.69 4.93
N LEU A 57 -19.86 13.70 4.04
CA LEU A 57 -20.96 12.74 3.88
C LEU A 57 -20.74 11.44 4.68
N SER A 58 -19.68 11.37 5.50
CA SER A 58 -19.44 10.26 6.43
C SER A 58 -20.62 10.16 7.39
N LYS A 59 -21.14 8.95 7.63
CA LYS A 59 -22.26 8.77 8.56
C LYS A 59 -21.88 9.37 9.92
N ALA A 60 -22.60 10.42 10.31
CA ALA A 60 -22.71 10.79 11.72
C ALA A 60 -23.20 9.54 12.47
N GLY A 61 -22.48 9.20 13.54
CA GLY A 61 -22.88 8.12 14.45
C GLY A 61 -24.26 8.37 15.05
#